data_AF-A0A496RLX4-F1
#
_entry.id   AF-A0A496RLX4-F1
#
_cell.length_a   1.000
_cell.length_b   1.000
_cell.length_c   1.000
_cell.angle_alpha   90.00
_cell.angle_beta   90.00
_cell.angle_gamma   90.00
#
_symmetry.space_group_name_H-M   'P 1'
#
loop_
_entity.id
_entity.type
_entity.pdbx_description
1 polymer ?
#
loop_
_entity_poly.entity_id
_entity_poly.type
_entity_poly.pdbx_seq_one_letter_code
_entity_poly.pdbx_strand_id
1 'polypeptide(L)'
;MVENIHWFGHDSFRIDGSKVLYFDPWKLPQSSPKADIIFISHDHFDHCSKEDLKLISTKDAVIVTDKAAGQQLESVNFAYKEIKVLSPQEVTEIDGIKIKAVASYNTNKQFHTKESRKLGFLVTLDGTTIYFAGDTDHIPEMKDYKCDIALLPVSGIYVMTAEEAAEAALEIKPKVAIPMHYGEVAGTSLDAEKFKMLLDGKIEVRVLKPERIRILKEGRMVKMSKYKCQACSYIYDPAKGDPKSGFPPGTSFESLPGDWICPECGVGKDMFEKI
;
A
#
# COMPACT_ATOMS: atom_id res chain seq x y z
N MET A 1 -14.53 -4.24 -13.23
CA MET A 1 -13.09 -4.09 -12.90
C MET A 1 -12.87 -3.58 -11.48
N VAL A 2 -13.46 -2.45 -11.05
CA VAL A 2 -13.27 -1.93 -9.68
C VAL A 2 -13.62 -2.95 -8.58
N GLU A 3 -14.73 -3.68 -8.72
CA GLU A 3 -15.14 -4.74 -7.78
C GLU A 3 -14.16 -5.94 -7.72
N ASN A 4 -13.22 -6.04 -8.67
CA ASN A 4 -12.19 -7.07 -8.71
C ASN A 4 -10.83 -6.55 -8.20
N ILE A 5 -10.80 -5.33 -7.65
CA ILE A 5 -9.61 -4.76 -7.04
C ILE A 5 -9.67 -5.05 -5.54
N HIS A 6 -8.73 -5.85 -5.08
CA HIS A 6 -8.54 -6.22 -3.70
C HIS A 6 -7.38 -5.42 -3.14
N TRP A 7 -7.66 -4.54 -2.19
CA TRP A 7 -6.62 -3.77 -1.50
C TRP A 7 -6.24 -4.51 -0.22
N PHE A 8 -4.95 -4.74 0.00
CA PHE A 8 -4.47 -5.32 1.24
C PHE A 8 -3.98 -4.26 2.22
N GLY A 9 -3.90 -2.98 1.87
CA GLY A 9 -3.33 -1.96 2.75
C GLY A 9 -2.03 -1.40 2.18
N HIS A 10 -1.69 -0.16 2.56
CA HIS A 10 -0.55 0.56 2.00
C HIS A 10 -0.67 0.60 0.46
N ASP A 11 0.33 0.13 -0.30
CA ASP A 11 0.30 0.06 -1.77
C ASP A 11 0.05 -1.34 -2.33
N SER A 12 -0.38 -2.27 -1.47
CA SER A 12 -0.53 -3.66 -1.86
C SER A 12 -1.92 -3.94 -2.46
N PHE A 13 -1.95 -4.33 -3.73
CA PHE A 13 -3.18 -4.65 -4.45
C PHE A 13 -3.10 -6.01 -5.17
N ARG A 14 -4.25 -6.69 -5.28
CA ARG A 14 -4.50 -7.73 -6.30
C ARG A 14 -5.64 -7.27 -7.19
N ILE A 15 -5.52 -7.55 -8.49
CA ILE A 15 -6.58 -7.30 -9.46
C ILE A 15 -6.89 -8.59 -10.20
N ASP A 16 -8.15 -9.03 -10.11
CA ASP A 16 -8.62 -10.26 -10.74
C ASP A 16 -9.32 -9.97 -12.08
N GLY A 17 -8.81 -10.58 -13.16
CA GLY A 17 -9.40 -10.54 -14.50
C GLY A 17 -9.11 -11.82 -15.27
N SER A 18 -8.81 -11.71 -16.56
CA SER A 18 -8.25 -12.83 -17.36
C SER A 18 -6.92 -13.35 -16.82
N LYS A 19 -6.24 -12.52 -16.02
CA LYS A 19 -5.00 -12.80 -15.28
C LYS A 19 -5.12 -12.25 -13.87
N VAL A 20 -4.42 -12.87 -12.92
CA VAL A 20 -4.30 -12.39 -11.54
C VAL A 20 -3.05 -11.52 -11.44
N LEU A 21 -3.25 -10.21 -11.28
CA LEU A 21 -2.16 -9.23 -11.16
C LEU A 21 -1.96 -8.85 -9.70
N TYR A 22 -0.72 -8.73 -9.25
CA TYR A 22 -0.37 -8.13 -7.96
C TYR A 22 0.48 -6.89 -8.14
N PHE A 23 0.24 -5.86 -7.33
CA PHE A 23 1.07 -4.66 -7.23
C PHE A 23 1.58 -4.55 -5.80
N ASP A 24 2.89 -4.37 -5.66
CA ASP A 24 3.61 -4.19 -4.39
C ASP A 24 3.08 -5.13 -3.28
N PRO A 25 3.16 -6.46 -3.49
CA PRO A 25 2.61 -7.43 -2.54
C PRO A 25 3.31 -7.31 -1.19
N TRP A 26 2.56 -6.97 -0.15
CA TRP A 26 3.09 -6.84 1.21
C TRP A 26 2.02 -7.21 2.25
N LYS A 27 2.37 -8.08 3.21
CA LYS A 27 1.50 -8.56 4.29
C LYS A 27 0.20 -9.22 3.77
N LEU A 28 0.35 -10.08 2.76
CA LEU A 28 -0.75 -10.77 2.11
C LEU A 28 -1.36 -11.85 3.03
N PRO A 29 -2.69 -12.11 2.93
CA PRO A 29 -3.29 -13.29 3.52
C PRO A 29 -2.65 -14.58 3.01
N GLN A 30 -2.46 -15.58 3.86
CA GLN A 30 -1.92 -16.89 3.44
C GLN A 30 -2.78 -17.61 2.38
N SER A 31 -4.07 -17.26 2.30
CA SER A 31 -5.01 -17.76 1.30
C SER A 31 -4.95 -17.00 -0.04
N SER A 32 -3.98 -16.11 -0.22
CA SER A 32 -3.89 -15.29 -1.43
C SER A 32 -3.74 -16.16 -2.68
N PRO A 33 -4.53 -15.89 -3.75
CA PRO A 33 -4.39 -16.57 -5.03
C PRO A 33 -2.98 -16.43 -5.60
N LYS A 34 -2.55 -17.42 -6.37
CA LYS A 34 -1.27 -17.36 -7.10
C LYS A 34 -1.32 -16.27 -8.18
N ALA A 35 -0.20 -15.60 -8.39
CA ALA A 35 -0.08 -14.54 -9.36
C ALA A 35 0.26 -15.07 -10.75
N ASP A 36 -0.26 -14.41 -11.78
CA ASP A 36 0.23 -14.52 -13.15
C ASP A 36 1.34 -13.48 -13.41
N ILE A 37 1.11 -12.22 -12.99
CA ILE A 37 2.07 -11.13 -13.14
C ILE A 37 2.14 -10.36 -11.83
N ILE A 38 3.36 -10.08 -11.37
CA ILE A 38 3.62 -9.32 -10.15
C ILE A 38 4.38 -8.06 -10.53
N PHE A 39 3.86 -6.90 -10.18
CA PHE A 39 4.47 -5.60 -10.38
C PHE A 39 5.07 -5.13 -9.06
N ILE A 40 6.35 -4.74 -9.11
CA ILE A 40 7.08 -4.17 -7.98
C ILE A 40 7.58 -2.79 -8.41
N SER A 41 7.09 -1.74 -7.76
CA SER A 41 7.47 -0.35 -8.09
C SER A 41 8.96 -0.10 -7.83
N HIS A 42 9.45 -0.57 -6.68
CA HIS A 42 10.82 -0.35 -6.21
C HIS A 42 11.20 -1.29 -5.04
N ASP A 43 12.42 -1.12 -4.53
CA ASP A 43 13.13 -2.10 -3.72
C ASP A 43 12.97 -1.96 -2.19
N HIS A 44 12.07 -1.07 -1.74
CA HIS A 44 11.77 -0.92 -0.32
C HIS A 44 10.98 -2.13 0.23
N PHE A 45 11.07 -2.37 1.54
CA PHE A 45 10.60 -3.60 2.18
C PHE A 45 9.06 -3.75 2.17
N ASP A 46 8.34 -2.64 2.11
CA ASP A 46 6.89 -2.50 2.04
C ASP A 46 6.31 -2.60 0.62
N HIS A 47 7.19 -2.74 -0.39
CA HIS A 47 6.83 -2.91 -1.81
C HIS A 47 7.42 -4.19 -2.41
N CYS A 48 8.64 -4.58 -2.00
CA CYS A 48 9.36 -5.75 -2.48
C CYS A 48 9.49 -6.82 -1.38
N SER A 49 8.35 -7.33 -0.90
CA SER A 49 8.32 -8.35 0.16
C SER A 49 8.65 -9.75 -0.35
N LYS A 50 9.87 -10.20 -0.10
CA LYS A 50 10.33 -11.56 -0.48
C LYS A 50 9.46 -12.67 0.12
N GLU A 51 8.88 -12.46 1.29
CA GLU A 51 7.96 -13.41 1.94
C GLU A 51 6.65 -13.53 1.17
N ASP A 52 6.03 -12.40 0.81
CA ASP A 52 4.77 -12.38 0.07
C ASP A 52 4.96 -12.83 -1.39
N LEU A 53 6.09 -12.48 -2.01
CA LEU A 53 6.47 -13.00 -3.33
C LEU A 53 6.59 -14.53 -3.32
N LYS A 54 7.25 -15.10 -2.31
CA LYS A 54 7.31 -16.56 -2.14
C LYS A 54 5.93 -17.18 -1.96
N LEU A 55 5.01 -16.48 -1.31
CA LEU A 55 3.64 -16.95 -1.09
C LEU A 55 2.84 -17.03 -2.39
N ILE A 56 2.93 -16.04 -3.29
CA ILE A 56 2.06 -15.94 -4.47
C ILE A 56 2.72 -16.37 -5.78
N SER A 57 4.05 -16.32 -5.88
CA SER A 57 4.78 -16.62 -7.11
C SER A 57 4.78 -18.12 -7.42
N THR A 58 4.79 -18.43 -8.72
CA THR A 58 4.85 -19.78 -9.26
C THR A 58 5.84 -19.82 -10.42
N LYS A 59 6.20 -21.02 -10.91
CA LYS A 59 7.09 -21.17 -12.08
C LYS A 59 6.59 -20.48 -13.36
N ASP A 60 5.32 -20.11 -13.41
CA ASP A 60 4.68 -19.46 -14.55
C ASP A 60 4.50 -17.95 -14.34
N ALA A 61 4.71 -17.45 -13.11
CA ALA A 61 4.54 -16.04 -12.75
C ALA A 61 5.68 -15.18 -13.30
N VAL A 62 5.34 -14.03 -13.87
CA VAL A 62 6.31 -13.02 -14.33
C VAL A 62 6.39 -11.88 -13.33
N ILE A 63 7.60 -11.52 -12.90
CA ILE A 63 7.82 -10.36 -12.03
C ILE A 63 8.29 -9.19 -12.90
N VAL A 64 7.61 -8.06 -12.84
CA VAL A 64 7.95 -6.82 -13.57
C VAL A 64 8.37 -5.77 -12.57
N THR A 65 9.58 -5.22 -12.72
CA THR A 65 10.18 -4.40 -11.66
C THR A 65 11.24 -3.44 -12.20
N ASP A 66 11.69 -2.52 -11.35
CA ASP A 66 12.88 -1.70 -11.61
C ASP A 66 14.19 -2.50 -11.44
N LYS A 67 15.32 -1.85 -11.74
CA LYS A 67 16.64 -2.49 -11.64
C LYS A 67 17.01 -2.84 -10.20
N ALA A 68 16.72 -1.98 -9.23
CA ALA A 68 17.16 -2.16 -7.85
C ALA A 68 16.44 -3.35 -7.19
N ALA A 69 15.12 -3.43 -7.33
CA ALA A 69 14.35 -4.55 -6.82
C ALA A 69 14.67 -5.83 -7.60
N GLY A 70 14.86 -5.75 -8.93
CA GLY A 70 15.33 -6.89 -9.72
C GLY A 70 16.60 -7.52 -9.17
N GLN A 71 17.60 -6.70 -8.82
CA GLN A 71 18.85 -7.15 -8.19
C GLN A 71 18.63 -7.80 -6.81
N GLN A 72 17.73 -7.24 -5.97
CA GLN A 72 17.40 -7.85 -4.68
C GLN A 72 16.78 -9.25 -4.83
N LEU A 73 16.09 -9.49 -5.94
CA LEU A 73 15.38 -10.74 -6.24
C LEU A 73 16.26 -11.82 -6.89
N GLU A 74 17.43 -11.49 -7.43
CA GLU A 74 18.37 -12.50 -7.97
C GLU A 74 18.80 -13.53 -6.91
N SER A 75 18.79 -13.14 -5.63
CA SER A 75 19.22 -13.96 -4.49
C SER A 75 18.11 -14.79 -3.83
N VAL A 76 16.87 -14.74 -4.33
CA VAL A 76 15.72 -15.39 -3.68
C VAL A 76 15.57 -16.85 -4.09
N ASN A 77 15.05 -17.66 -3.17
CA ASN A 77 14.79 -19.08 -3.39
C ASN A 77 13.27 -19.37 -3.43
N PHE A 78 12.60 -18.89 -4.47
CA PHE A 78 11.22 -19.23 -4.81
C PHE A 78 11.03 -19.28 -6.33
N ALA A 79 9.97 -19.94 -6.79
CA ALA A 79 9.74 -20.15 -8.22
C ALA A 79 9.12 -18.90 -8.88
N TYR A 80 9.67 -18.51 -10.02
CA TYR A 80 9.16 -17.52 -10.96
C TYR A 80 9.58 -17.92 -12.38
N LYS A 81 8.85 -17.45 -13.40
CA LYS A 81 9.20 -17.68 -14.81
C LYS A 81 10.36 -16.80 -15.24
N GLU A 82 10.23 -15.50 -15.01
CA GLU A 82 11.25 -14.50 -15.33
C GLU A 82 11.07 -13.25 -14.45
N ILE A 83 12.18 -12.51 -14.27
CA ILE A 83 12.17 -11.15 -13.74
C ILE A 83 12.43 -10.21 -14.92
N LYS A 84 11.43 -9.42 -15.27
CA LYS A 84 11.47 -8.42 -16.33
C LYS A 84 11.77 -7.05 -15.74
N VAL A 85 13.04 -6.66 -15.82
CA VAL A 85 13.49 -5.33 -15.40
C VAL A 85 13.14 -4.31 -16.48
N LEU A 86 12.45 -3.24 -16.08
CA LEU A 86 12.08 -2.12 -16.93
C LEU A 86 12.63 -0.79 -16.40
N SER A 87 12.64 0.19 -17.29
CA SER A 87 12.92 1.58 -17.05
C SER A 87 11.69 2.45 -17.30
N PRO A 88 11.59 3.67 -16.71
CA PRO A 88 10.51 4.59 -17.02
C PRO A 88 10.36 4.81 -18.53
N GLN A 89 9.11 4.82 -18.99
CA GLN A 89 8.64 4.93 -20.38
C GLN A 89 8.80 3.68 -21.26
N GLU A 90 9.42 2.61 -20.76
CA GLU A 90 9.45 1.34 -21.50
C GLU A 90 8.08 0.68 -21.54
N VAL A 91 7.80 0.03 -22.68
CA VAL A 91 6.54 -0.69 -22.93
C VAL A 91 6.87 -2.14 -23.21
N THR A 92 6.10 -3.04 -22.62
CA THR A 92 6.15 -4.48 -22.88
C THR A 92 4.74 -5.05 -22.93
N GLU A 93 4.63 -6.26 -23.45
CA GLU A 93 3.42 -7.06 -23.36
C GLU A 93 3.78 -8.43 -22.77
N ILE A 94 2.95 -8.94 -21.86
CA ILE A 94 3.10 -10.26 -21.23
C ILE A 94 1.73 -10.94 -21.29
N ASP A 95 1.63 -12.09 -21.95
CA ASP A 95 0.38 -12.85 -22.10
C ASP A 95 -0.83 -12.00 -22.55
N GLY A 96 -0.61 -11.05 -23.47
CA GLY A 96 -1.65 -10.14 -23.96
C GLY A 96 -1.95 -8.93 -23.05
N ILE A 97 -1.30 -8.83 -21.89
CA ILE A 97 -1.40 -7.71 -20.96
C ILE A 97 -0.38 -6.64 -21.36
N LYS A 98 -0.88 -5.48 -21.80
CA LYS A 98 -0.03 -4.33 -22.15
C LYS A 98 0.42 -3.61 -20.89
N ILE A 99 1.72 -3.36 -20.80
CA ILE A 99 2.36 -2.77 -19.62
C ILE A 99 3.25 -1.62 -20.11
N LYS A 100 3.07 -0.45 -19.52
CA LYS A 100 4.01 0.66 -19.64
C LYS A 100 4.55 0.98 -18.25
N ALA A 101 5.86 0.82 -18.07
CA ALA A 101 6.55 1.34 -16.90
C ALA A 101 6.58 2.88 -17.00
N VAL A 102 6.21 3.56 -15.93
CA VAL A 102 6.21 5.03 -15.86
C VAL A 102 7.05 5.50 -14.68
N ALA A 103 7.44 6.77 -14.67
CA ALA A 103 8.27 7.32 -13.60
C ALA A 103 7.48 7.41 -12.28
N SER A 104 8.17 7.15 -11.16
CA SER A 104 7.68 7.36 -9.81
C SER A 104 8.81 8.01 -8.99
N TYR A 105 8.61 9.25 -8.56
CA TYR A 105 9.63 10.03 -7.84
C TYR A 105 9.04 11.22 -7.08
N ASN A 106 9.80 11.76 -6.14
CA ASN A 106 9.48 12.98 -5.40
C ASN A 106 9.98 14.24 -6.11
N THR A 107 9.15 15.28 -6.14
CA THR A 107 9.49 16.59 -6.73
C THR A 107 10.03 17.57 -5.71
N ASN A 108 9.58 17.46 -4.45
CA ASN A 108 9.92 18.37 -3.36
C ASN A 108 10.47 17.64 -2.12
N LYS A 109 10.74 16.33 -2.22
CA LYS A 109 11.29 15.47 -1.14
C LYS A 109 12.50 14.70 -1.66
N GLN A 110 13.26 14.07 -0.75
CA GLN A 110 14.52 13.37 -1.05
C GLN A 110 14.46 11.85 -0.79
N PHE A 111 13.25 11.28 -0.68
CA PHE A 111 13.09 9.84 -0.41
C PHE A 111 13.14 8.99 -1.69
N HIS A 112 12.59 9.52 -2.78
CA HIS A 112 12.47 8.87 -4.08
C HIS A 112 12.98 9.82 -5.16
N THR A 113 14.28 9.86 -5.46
CA THR A 113 14.80 10.82 -6.44
C THR A 113 14.47 10.42 -7.88
N LYS A 114 14.45 11.37 -8.83
CA LYS A 114 14.22 11.04 -10.24
C LYS A 114 15.31 10.10 -10.79
N GLU A 115 16.52 10.23 -10.26
CA GLU A 115 17.70 9.44 -10.61
C GLU A 115 17.61 8.00 -10.11
N SER A 116 16.81 7.69 -9.08
CA SER A 116 16.60 6.31 -8.63
C SER A 116 15.75 5.50 -9.60
N ARG A 117 15.08 6.15 -10.58
CA ARG A 117 14.34 5.50 -11.68
C ARG A 117 13.31 4.46 -11.22
N LYS A 118 12.70 4.70 -10.06
CA LYS A 118 11.61 3.88 -9.52
C LYS A 118 10.39 3.98 -10.41
N LEU A 119 9.52 2.97 -10.34
CA LEU A 119 8.46 2.76 -11.31
C LEU A 119 7.06 2.95 -10.73
N GLY A 120 6.19 3.56 -11.52
CA GLY A 120 4.76 3.23 -11.53
C GLY A 120 4.46 2.38 -12.77
N PHE A 121 3.20 1.96 -12.92
CA PHE A 121 2.78 1.14 -14.06
C PHE A 121 1.44 1.58 -14.62
N LEU A 122 1.34 1.67 -15.94
CA LEU A 122 0.07 1.67 -16.68
C LEU A 122 -0.14 0.26 -17.25
N VAL A 123 -1.18 -0.43 -16.79
CA VAL A 123 -1.44 -1.84 -17.13
C VAL A 123 -2.85 -1.98 -17.69
N THR A 124 -2.96 -2.52 -18.91
CA THR A 124 -4.26 -2.81 -19.53
C THR A 124 -4.64 -4.27 -19.33
N LEU A 125 -5.64 -4.52 -18.48
CA LEU A 125 -6.24 -5.82 -18.22
C LEU A 125 -7.70 -5.80 -18.68
N ASP A 126 -8.10 -6.77 -19.53
CA ASP A 126 -9.47 -6.91 -20.03
C ASP A 126 -10.08 -5.60 -20.57
N GLY A 127 -9.27 -4.83 -21.30
CA GLY A 127 -9.66 -3.54 -21.88
C GLY A 127 -9.77 -2.38 -20.90
N THR A 128 -9.45 -2.58 -19.61
CA THR A 128 -9.39 -1.52 -18.59
C THR A 128 -7.92 -1.18 -18.30
N THR A 129 -7.56 0.10 -18.38
CA THR A 129 -6.20 0.55 -18.04
C THR A 129 -6.15 1.06 -16.61
N ILE A 130 -5.28 0.45 -15.80
CA ILE A 130 -5.02 0.84 -14.41
C ILE A 130 -3.68 1.56 -14.35
N TYR A 131 -3.64 2.71 -13.70
CA TYR A 131 -2.41 3.38 -13.30
C TYR A 131 -2.13 3.06 -11.83
N PHE A 132 -1.00 2.41 -11.57
CA PHE A 132 -0.42 2.24 -10.23
C PHE A 132 0.76 3.19 -10.08
N ALA A 133 0.68 4.14 -9.15
CA ALA A 133 1.64 5.23 -9.10
C ALA A 133 2.96 4.92 -8.38
N GLY A 134 2.98 3.87 -7.54
CA GLY A 134 4.04 3.67 -6.56
C GLY A 134 4.20 4.88 -5.64
N ASP A 135 5.42 5.08 -5.13
CA ASP A 135 5.76 6.16 -4.21
C ASP A 135 6.17 7.45 -4.95
N THR A 136 5.19 8.09 -5.57
CA THR A 136 5.41 9.31 -6.35
C THR A 136 4.80 10.55 -5.69
N ASP A 137 5.42 11.69 -5.95
CA ASP A 137 4.74 12.99 -5.88
C ASP A 137 3.94 13.24 -7.17
N HIS A 138 3.25 14.38 -7.25
CA HIS A 138 2.63 14.84 -8.50
C HIS A 138 3.74 15.27 -9.47
N ILE A 139 3.90 14.50 -10.55
CA ILE A 139 4.97 14.70 -11.55
C ILE A 139 4.40 15.18 -12.90
N PRO A 140 5.15 15.96 -13.69
CA PRO A 140 4.67 16.49 -14.97
C PRO A 140 4.22 15.42 -15.98
N GLU A 141 4.82 14.23 -15.94
CA GLU A 141 4.52 13.11 -16.82
C GLU A 141 3.06 12.63 -16.69
N MET A 142 2.40 12.86 -15.55
CA MET A 142 1.01 12.46 -15.31
C MET A 142 0.00 13.10 -16.29
N LYS A 143 0.33 14.26 -16.88
CA LYS A 143 -0.45 14.93 -17.95
C LYS A 143 -0.77 14.02 -19.13
N ASP A 144 0.20 13.16 -19.46
CA ASP A 144 0.14 12.31 -20.64
C ASP A 144 -0.47 10.94 -20.33
N TYR A 145 -0.74 10.63 -19.05
CA TYR A 145 -1.30 9.34 -18.68
C TYR A 145 -2.77 9.26 -19.09
N LYS A 146 -3.17 8.07 -19.53
CA LYS A 146 -4.54 7.72 -19.92
C LYS A 146 -4.87 6.40 -19.25
N CYS A 147 -5.74 6.45 -18.25
CA CYS A 147 -6.21 5.28 -17.52
C CYS A 147 -7.69 5.41 -17.18
N ASP A 148 -8.34 4.28 -16.95
CA ASP A 148 -9.69 4.21 -16.42
C ASP A 148 -9.68 4.28 -14.89
N ILE A 149 -8.67 3.67 -14.26
CA ILE A 149 -8.51 3.60 -12.81
C ILE A 149 -7.13 4.15 -12.44
N ALA A 150 -7.05 5.03 -11.44
CA ALA A 150 -5.78 5.50 -10.88
C ALA A 150 -5.68 5.16 -9.39
N LEU A 151 -4.62 4.45 -9.02
CA LEU A 151 -4.22 4.14 -7.65
C LEU A 151 -3.16 5.17 -7.24
N LEU A 152 -3.51 6.09 -6.34
CA LEU A 152 -2.69 7.28 -6.02
C LEU A 152 -2.34 7.34 -4.53
N PRO A 153 -1.07 7.49 -4.15
CA PRO A 153 -0.66 7.58 -2.75
C PRO A 153 -1.10 8.92 -2.13
N VAL A 154 -1.47 8.95 -0.84
CA VAL A 154 -2.06 10.16 -0.22
C VAL A 154 -1.48 10.57 1.14
N SER A 155 -0.47 9.88 1.68
CA SER A 155 0.00 10.14 3.07
C SER A 155 0.81 11.41 3.28
N GLY A 156 1.34 12.06 2.24
CA GLY A 156 2.08 13.31 2.31
C GLY A 156 3.51 13.26 2.87
N ILE A 157 3.92 12.19 3.57
CA ILE A 157 5.25 12.12 4.20
C ILE A 157 6.31 11.74 3.16
N TYR A 158 6.12 10.61 2.47
CA TYR A 158 7.07 10.06 1.50
C TYR A 158 6.59 10.21 0.04
N VAL A 159 5.35 10.67 -0.12
CA VAL A 159 4.54 10.67 -1.34
C VAL A 159 3.66 11.93 -1.37
N MET A 160 2.78 12.04 -2.37
CA MET A 160 1.77 13.10 -2.43
C MET A 160 0.98 13.24 -1.13
N THR A 161 0.72 14.49 -0.73
CA THR A 161 -0.39 14.83 0.15
C THR A 161 -1.72 14.52 -0.52
N ALA A 162 -2.81 14.45 0.25
CA ALA A 162 -4.16 14.28 -0.32
C ALA A 162 -4.52 15.39 -1.33
N GLU A 163 -4.06 16.63 -1.12
CA GLU A 163 -4.20 17.73 -2.06
C GLU A 163 -3.42 17.52 -3.37
N GLU A 164 -2.12 17.23 -3.29
CA GLU A 164 -1.29 16.95 -4.46
C GLU A 164 -1.84 15.74 -5.26
N ALA A 165 -2.31 14.71 -4.55
CA ALA A 165 -2.95 13.56 -5.18
C ALA A 165 -4.26 13.95 -5.90
N ALA A 166 -5.07 14.84 -5.32
CA ALA A 166 -6.28 15.33 -5.96
C ALA A 166 -5.97 16.15 -7.21
N GLU A 167 -4.92 16.97 -7.19
CA GLU A 167 -4.44 17.70 -8.37
C GLU A 167 -3.96 16.74 -9.47
N ALA A 168 -3.18 15.72 -9.11
CA ALA A 168 -2.76 14.66 -10.03
C ALA A 168 -3.98 13.94 -10.65
N ALA A 169 -5.00 13.59 -9.84
CA ALA A 169 -6.22 12.96 -10.32
C ALA A 169 -6.98 13.86 -11.32
N LEU A 170 -7.10 15.16 -11.04
CA LEU A 170 -7.77 16.13 -11.93
C LEU A 170 -7.02 16.34 -13.25
N GLU A 171 -5.72 16.10 -13.25
CA GLU A 171 -4.88 16.16 -14.45
C GLU A 171 -4.99 14.88 -15.29
N ILE A 172 -4.93 13.71 -14.64
CA ILE A 172 -5.05 12.39 -15.27
C ILE A 172 -6.47 12.14 -15.80
N LYS A 173 -7.49 12.58 -15.04
CA LYS A 173 -8.93 12.40 -15.30
C LYS A 173 -9.33 10.92 -15.47
N PRO A 174 -8.99 10.02 -14.52
CA PRO A 174 -9.48 8.65 -14.55
C PRO A 174 -11.00 8.62 -14.35
N LYS A 175 -11.65 7.52 -14.74
CA LYS A 175 -13.05 7.28 -14.38
C LYS A 175 -13.20 7.08 -12.88
N VAL A 176 -12.25 6.37 -12.27
CA VAL A 176 -12.21 6.08 -10.84
C VAL A 176 -10.80 6.34 -10.28
N ALA A 177 -10.72 7.03 -9.15
CA ALA A 177 -9.49 7.15 -8.37
C ALA A 177 -9.61 6.39 -7.05
N ILE A 178 -8.52 5.73 -6.64
CA ILE A 178 -8.45 4.92 -5.42
C ILE A 178 -7.23 5.42 -4.63
N PRO A 179 -7.40 5.95 -3.42
CA PRO A 179 -6.27 6.34 -2.59
C PRO A 179 -5.51 5.09 -2.11
N MET A 180 -4.19 5.21 -1.98
CA MET A 180 -3.27 4.20 -1.46
C MET A 180 -2.17 4.82 -0.59
N HIS A 181 -1.18 4.05 -0.15
CA HIS A 181 -0.11 4.48 0.75
C HIS A 181 -0.64 5.19 2.01
N TYR A 182 -1.60 4.59 2.73
CA TYR A 182 -2.08 5.10 4.02
C TYR A 182 -2.47 3.99 4.99
N GLY A 183 -2.59 4.33 6.28
CA GLY A 183 -3.06 3.43 7.34
C GLY A 183 -1.98 2.52 7.92
N GLU A 184 -0.87 2.34 7.21
CA GLU A 184 0.34 1.67 7.67
C GLU A 184 1.58 2.39 7.12
N VAL A 185 2.68 2.38 7.88
CA VAL A 185 3.96 3.09 7.62
C VAL A 185 3.82 4.62 7.68
N ALA A 186 2.89 5.20 6.94
CA ALA A 186 2.60 6.63 6.91
C ALA A 186 1.12 6.88 6.61
N GLY A 187 0.63 8.07 6.99
CA GLY A 187 -0.74 8.50 6.72
C GLY A 187 -1.80 7.71 7.47
N THR A 188 -3.04 8.17 7.35
CA THR A 188 -4.22 7.62 8.03
C THR A 188 -5.40 7.54 7.07
N SER A 189 -6.49 6.91 7.50
CA SER A 189 -7.73 6.91 6.73
C SER A 189 -8.30 8.33 6.50
N LEU A 190 -7.92 9.31 7.32
CA LEU A 190 -8.34 10.71 7.13
C LEU A 190 -7.78 11.30 5.84
N ASP A 191 -6.58 10.89 5.40
CA ASP A 191 -5.98 11.36 4.16
C ASP A 191 -6.76 10.84 2.94
N ALA A 192 -7.18 9.57 2.99
CA ALA A 192 -8.04 8.96 1.98
C ALA A 192 -9.43 9.62 1.90
N GLU A 193 -10.05 9.92 3.05
CA GLU A 193 -11.34 10.63 3.09
C GLU A 193 -11.20 12.08 2.61
N LYS A 194 -10.11 12.77 2.95
CA LYS A 194 -9.81 14.11 2.46
C LYS A 194 -9.62 14.13 0.95
N PHE A 195 -8.85 13.19 0.40
CA PHE A 195 -8.70 13.01 -1.05
C PHE A 195 -10.05 12.82 -1.75
N LYS A 196 -10.92 11.98 -1.18
CA LYS A 196 -12.29 11.78 -1.66
C LYS A 196 -13.12 13.07 -1.63
N MET A 197 -13.06 13.84 -0.54
CA MET A 197 -13.79 15.11 -0.42
C MET A 197 -13.34 16.15 -1.46
N LEU A 198 -12.04 16.24 -1.74
CA LEU A 198 -11.49 17.22 -2.69
C LEU A 198 -11.93 16.96 -4.15
N LEU A 199 -12.23 15.69 -4.46
CA LEU A 199 -12.67 15.22 -5.78
C LEU A 199 -14.18 15.04 -5.90
N ASP A 200 -14.95 15.34 -4.85
CA ASP A 200 -16.40 15.19 -4.85
C ASP A 200 -17.05 15.98 -6.01
N GLY A 201 -17.97 15.33 -6.73
CA GLY A 201 -18.59 15.86 -7.94
C GLY A 201 -17.67 16.01 -9.16
N LYS A 202 -16.38 15.66 -9.09
CA LYS A 202 -15.41 15.80 -10.19
C LYS A 202 -14.91 14.45 -10.71
N ILE A 203 -14.51 13.55 -9.81
CA ILE A 203 -13.99 12.20 -10.11
C ILE A 203 -14.60 11.23 -9.11
N GLU A 204 -15.01 10.04 -9.56
CA GLU A 204 -15.45 8.99 -8.65
C GLU A 204 -14.28 8.48 -7.82
N VAL A 205 -14.37 8.60 -6.50
CA VAL A 205 -13.35 8.08 -5.58
C VAL A 205 -13.86 6.87 -4.82
N ARG A 206 -13.07 5.79 -4.84
CA ARG A 206 -13.35 4.55 -4.11
C ARG A 206 -12.31 4.31 -3.03
N VAL A 207 -12.69 4.56 -1.78
CA VAL A 207 -11.89 4.19 -0.61
C VAL A 207 -12.17 2.73 -0.30
N LEU A 208 -11.19 1.85 -0.53
CA LEU A 208 -11.34 0.42 -0.33
C LEU A 208 -11.12 0.03 1.13
N LYS A 209 -11.69 -1.11 1.53
CA LYS A 209 -11.42 -1.72 2.85
C LYS A 209 -10.32 -2.76 2.69
N PRO A 210 -9.34 -2.83 3.60
CA PRO A 210 -8.24 -3.76 3.46
C PRO A 210 -8.72 -5.21 3.65
N GLU A 211 -8.39 -6.07 2.70
CA GLU A 211 -8.69 -7.50 2.69
C GLU A 211 -7.60 -8.33 3.39
N ARG A 212 -6.95 -7.76 4.41
CA ARG A 212 -6.05 -8.52 5.29
C ARG A 212 -6.88 -9.40 6.21
N ILE A 213 -7.40 -10.53 5.72
CA ILE A 213 -7.75 -11.62 6.61
C ILE A 213 -6.44 -12.31 6.99
N ARG A 214 -5.73 -11.76 7.99
CA ARG A 214 -5.03 -12.66 8.91
C ARG A 214 -6.09 -13.67 9.32
N ILE A 215 -5.80 -14.95 9.22
CA ILE A 215 -6.64 -16.01 9.79
C ILE A 215 -6.87 -15.65 11.27
N LEU A 216 -7.94 -14.93 11.57
CA LEU A 216 -8.70 -15.16 12.78
C LEU A 216 -9.39 -16.47 12.47
N LYS A 217 -8.76 -17.59 12.85
CA LYS A 217 -9.39 -18.91 12.79
C LYS A 217 -10.81 -18.73 13.29
N GLU A 218 -11.79 -18.98 12.41
CA GLU A 218 -13.20 -19.15 12.75
C GLU A 218 -13.67 -18.30 13.95
N GLY A 219 -14.02 -17.03 13.71
CA GLY A 219 -14.85 -16.27 14.65
C GLY A 219 -14.24 -15.97 16.03
N ARG A 220 -12.91 -15.97 16.21
CA ARG A 220 -12.28 -15.41 17.42
C ARG A 220 -11.54 -14.12 17.11
N MET A 221 -12.09 -12.99 17.57
CA MET A 221 -11.34 -11.74 17.79
C MET A 221 -9.97 -12.09 18.39
N VAL A 222 -8.86 -11.59 17.82
CA VAL A 222 -7.61 -11.54 18.60
C VAL A 222 -7.96 -10.74 19.84
N LYS A 223 -7.96 -11.40 21.00
CA LYS A 223 -8.23 -10.77 22.27
C LYS A 223 -7.06 -9.82 22.55
N MET A 224 -7.18 -8.58 22.08
CA MET A 224 -6.26 -7.50 22.45
C MET A 224 -6.28 -7.45 23.97
N SER A 225 -5.16 -7.80 24.58
CA SER A 225 -5.10 -7.95 26.02
C SER A 225 -5.09 -6.57 26.64
N LYS A 226 -5.74 -6.44 27.78
CA LYS A 226 -5.70 -5.18 28.50
C LYS A 226 -4.41 -5.13 29.28
N TYR A 227 -3.96 -3.93 29.60
CA TYR A 227 -2.72 -3.74 30.35
C TYR A 227 -3.04 -2.94 31.59
N LYS A 228 -2.65 -3.48 32.75
CA LYS A 228 -2.87 -2.83 34.04
C LYS A 228 -1.58 -2.13 34.47
N CYS A 229 -1.67 -0.84 34.73
CA CYS A 229 -0.60 -0.09 35.35
C CYS A 229 -0.37 -0.65 36.76
N GLN A 230 0.83 -1.14 37.03
CA GLN A 230 1.19 -1.68 38.34
C GLN A 230 1.29 -0.59 39.42
N ALA A 231 1.45 0.69 39.04
CA ALA A 231 1.54 1.82 39.97
C ALA A 231 0.17 2.34 40.44
N CYS A 232 -0.80 2.52 39.54
CA CYS A 232 -2.09 3.15 39.86
C CYS A 232 -3.33 2.29 39.53
N SER A 233 -3.14 1.07 39.02
CA SER A 233 -4.21 0.18 38.57
C SER A 233 -5.05 0.68 37.38
N TYR A 234 -4.66 1.76 36.70
CA TYR A 234 -5.25 2.15 35.41
C TYR A 234 -5.19 0.98 34.42
N ILE A 235 -6.28 0.76 33.68
CA ILE A 235 -6.38 -0.30 32.68
C ILE A 235 -6.38 0.35 31.31
N TYR A 236 -5.30 0.16 30.56
CA TYR A 236 -5.30 0.42 29.13
C TYR A 236 -6.11 -0.65 28.42
N ASP A 237 -7.22 -0.24 27.82
CA ASP A 237 -8.11 -1.08 27.03
C ASP A 237 -7.93 -0.72 25.55
N PRO A 238 -7.32 -1.59 24.73
CA PRO A 238 -7.14 -1.33 23.31
C PRO A 238 -8.44 -1.04 22.57
N ALA A 239 -9.59 -1.55 23.05
CA ALA A 239 -10.90 -1.22 22.47
C ALA A 239 -11.31 0.25 22.69
N LYS A 240 -10.69 0.95 23.64
CA LYS A 240 -10.89 2.37 23.94
C LYS A 240 -9.72 3.25 23.48
N GLY A 241 -8.51 2.69 23.44
CA GLY A 241 -7.28 3.44 23.19
C GLY A 241 -6.97 4.42 24.33
N ASP A 242 -6.21 5.46 24.01
CA ASP A 242 -6.01 6.65 24.85
C ASP A 242 -6.21 7.92 24.00
N PRO A 243 -7.47 8.29 23.67
CA PRO A 243 -7.74 9.38 22.74
C PRO A 243 -7.26 10.75 23.25
N LYS A 244 -7.15 10.92 24.58
CA LYS A 244 -6.66 12.15 25.19
C LYS A 244 -5.18 12.40 24.88
N SER A 245 -4.42 11.33 24.76
CA SER A 245 -3.00 11.36 24.36
C SER A 245 -2.82 11.13 22.85
N GLY A 246 -3.89 11.12 22.05
CA GLY A 246 -3.85 10.99 20.60
C GLY A 246 -3.94 9.56 20.06
N PHE A 247 -4.27 8.56 20.89
CA PHE A 247 -4.35 7.15 20.50
C PHE A 247 -5.80 6.68 20.39
N PRO A 248 -6.38 6.53 19.18
CA PRO A 248 -7.80 6.21 19.03
C PRO A 248 -8.15 4.78 19.49
N PRO A 249 -9.45 4.48 19.67
CA PRO A 249 -9.93 3.11 19.84
C PRO A 249 -9.38 2.16 18.78
N GLY A 250 -8.95 0.97 19.20
CA GLY A 250 -8.28 -0.02 18.35
C GLY A 250 -6.76 -0.01 18.42
N THR A 251 -6.14 0.98 19.10
CA THR A 251 -4.69 1.06 19.27
C THR A 251 -4.21 0.00 20.26
N SER A 252 -3.34 -0.93 19.85
CA SER A 252 -2.81 -1.96 20.76
C SER A 252 -1.77 -1.36 21.69
N PHE A 253 -1.62 -1.93 22.89
CA PHE A 253 -0.62 -1.45 23.86
C PHE A 253 0.80 -1.55 23.31
N GLU A 254 1.07 -2.58 22.51
CA GLU A 254 2.35 -2.79 21.84
C GLU A 254 2.66 -1.70 20.82
N SER A 255 1.62 -1.14 20.17
CA SER A 255 1.77 -0.07 19.16
C SER A 255 1.98 1.33 19.73
N LEU A 256 1.75 1.53 21.04
CA LEU A 256 2.05 2.80 21.71
C LEU A 256 3.56 3.08 21.62
N PRO A 257 3.99 4.33 21.41
CA PRO A 257 5.40 4.66 21.34
C PRO A 257 6.10 4.44 22.69
N GLY A 258 7.43 4.31 22.69
CA GLY A 258 8.19 3.97 23.91
C GLY A 258 8.14 5.05 24.99
N ASP A 259 7.86 6.29 24.61
CA ASP A 259 7.69 7.46 25.48
C ASP A 259 6.25 7.67 25.95
N TRP A 260 5.30 6.80 25.55
CA TRP A 260 3.95 6.85 26.08
C TRP A 260 3.97 6.56 27.59
N ILE A 261 3.19 7.34 28.34
CA ILE A 261 3.08 7.26 29.79
C ILE A 261 1.63 6.98 30.20
N CYS A 262 1.45 6.37 31.37
CA CYS A 262 0.14 6.15 31.97
C CYS A 262 -0.60 7.49 32.12
N PRO A 263 -1.82 7.65 31.57
CA PRO A 263 -2.55 8.92 31.62
C PRO A 263 -2.99 9.30 33.04
N GLU A 264 -3.02 8.34 33.98
CA GLU A 264 -3.42 8.59 35.37
C GLU A 264 -2.24 8.95 36.29
N CYS A 265 -1.04 8.40 36.06
CA CYS A 265 0.09 8.57 37.00
C CYS A 265 1.46 8.82 36.37
N GLY A 266 1.55 8.89 35.04
CA GLY A 266 2.76 9.31 34.33
C GLY A 266 3.91 8.31 34.27
N VAL A 267 3.73 7.07 34.77
CA VAL A 267 4.77 6.03 34.65
C VAL A 267 4.84 5.48 33.22
N GLY A 268 6.02 5.00 32.83
CA GLY A 268 6.26 4.43 31.50
C GLY A 268 5.55 3.10 31.25
N LYS A 269 5.61 2.65 29.99
CA LYS A 269 5.05 1.37 29.53
C LYS A 269 5.63 0.14 30.22
N ASP A 270 6.85 0.25 30.74
CA ASP A 270 7.55 -0.78 31.50
C ASP A 270 6.84 -1.12 32.83
N MET A 271 5.99 -0.22 33.34
CA MET A 271 5.21 -0.41 34.56
C MET A 271 3.81 -1.01 34.31
N PHE A 272 3.57 -1.63 33.15
CA PHE A 272 2.30 -2.26 32.82
C PHE A 272 2.43 -3.76 32.67
N GLU A 273 1.48 -4.49 33.26
CA GLU A 273 1.35 -5.93 33.11
C GLU A 273 0.13 -6.28 32.25
N LYS A 274 0.27 -7.35 31.48
CA LYS A 274 -0.79 -7.88 30.63
C LYS A 274 -1.83 -8.62 31.50
N ILE A 275 -3.11 -8.34 31.30
CA ILE A 275 -4.26 -8.97 32.00
C ILE A 275 -5.30 -9.55 31.03
#